data_AF-A0A7S3EPS7-F1
#
_entry.id   AF-A0A7S3EPS7-F1
#
_cell.length_a   1.000
_cell.length_b   1.000
_cell.length_c   1.000
_cell.angle_alpha   90.00
_cell.angle_beta   90.00
_cell.angle_gamma   90.00
#
_symmetry.space_group_name_H-M   'P 1'
#
loop_
_entity.id
_entity.type
_entity.pdbx_description
1 polymer ?
#
loop_
_entity_poly.entity_id
_entity_poly.type
_entity_poly.pdbx_seq_one_letter_code
_entity_poly.pdbx_strand_id
1 'polypeptide(L)'
;VRPTGLKDDWGPGRPVLSQGDVAVGRTCPSGLADVLISVLNEPDATGKTFEMFTLAGYPAPLSLSPALATLSHDADMPPSEASVDSTYGLLQQLLPGEAQDATKLEMGRTYEEVDRGEVARERGAAPTAREQGVAAEALARASTPTSTKPRRKLFGIF
;
A
#
# COMPACT_ATOMS: atom_id res chain seq x y z
N VAL A 1 15.15 -3.72 9.55
CA VAL A 1 13.89 -4.23 8.97
C VAL A 1 12.72 -3.69 9.78
N ARG A 2 11.73 -3.07 9.13
CA ARG A 2 10.47 -2.59 9.74
C ARG A 2 9.30 -3.40 9.16
N PRO A 3 8.81 -4.46 9.82
CA PRO A 3 7.65 -5.18 9.31
C PRO A 3 6.41 -4.28 9.32
N THR A 4 5.53 -4.50 8.34
CA THR A 4 4.13 -4.05 8.38
C THR A 4 3.34 -4.89 9.41
N GLY A 5 2.01 -4.89 9.34
CA GLY A 5 1.19 -5.56 10.37
C GLY A 5 1.44 -7.06 10.46
N LEU A 6 1.83 -7.54 11.65
CA LEU A 6 1.98 -8.96 11.91
C LEU A 6 0.60 -9.63 12.04
N LYS A 7 0.44 -10.79 11.40
CA LYS A 7 -0.79 -11.59 11.41
C LYS A 7 -0.46 -13.08 11.42
N ASP A 8 -0.89 -13.80 12.46
CA ASP A 8 -0.48 -15.20 12.71
C ASP A 8 -1.01 -16.19 11.67
N ASP A 9 -2.22 -15.95 11.15
CA ASP A 9 -2.88 -16.75 10.12
C ASP A 9 -2.54 -16.29 8.69
N TRP A 10 -1.58 -15.37 8.52
CA TRP A 10 -1.12 -14.94 7.21
C TRP A 10 -0.25 -16.02 6.57
N GLY A 11 -0.57 -16.40 5.33
CA GLY A 11 0.16 -17.43 4.61
C GLY A 11 1.62 -17.04 4.33
N PRO A 12 2.51 -18.02 4.09
CA PRO A 12 3.85 -17.73 3.62
C PRO A 12 3.78 -17.02 2.26
N GLY A 13 4.77 -16.17 2.00
CA GLY A 13 4.75 -15.33 0.82
C GLY A 13 6.10 -14.75 0.46
N ARG A 14 6.14 -14.11 -0.70
CA ARG A 14 7.33 -13.42 -1.18
C ARG A 14 7.52 -12.11 -0.41
N PRO A 15 8.67 -11.88 0.22
CA PRO A 15 8.95 -10.59 0.83
C PRO A 15 9.07 -9.49 -0.23
N VAL A 16 8.44 -8.36 0.05
CA VAL A 16 8.59 -7.10 -0.69
C VAL A 16 9.24 -6.09 0.25
N LEU A 17 10.26 -5.39 -0.24
CA LEU A 17 11.06 -4.43 0.52
C LEU A 17 10.85 -3.03 -0.05
N SER A 18 10.78 -2.01 0.80
CA SER A 18 10.70 -0.61 0.38
C SER A 18 11.39 0.32 1.37
N GLN A 19 11.61 1.57 0.96
CA GLN A 19 12.06 2.67 1.80
C GLN A 19 11.14 3.86 1.62
N GLY A 20 10.94 4.63 2.70
CA GLY A 20 10.15 5.86 2.70
C GLY A 20 8.87 5.80 3.53
N ASP A 21 8.67 4.75 4.32
CA ASP A 21 7.49 4.58 5.19
C ASP A 21 6.17 4.57 4.40
N VAL A 22 6.17 3.86 3.26
CA VAL A 22 5.07 3.74 2.29
C VAL A 22 4.51 2.32 2.17
N ALA A 23 5.17 1.32 2.78
CA ALA A 23 4.67 -0.05 2.77
C ALA A 23 3.38 -0.19 3.59
N VAL A 24 2.35 -0.73 2.95
CA VAL A 24 1.13 -1.19 3.61
C VAL A 24 1.04 -2.69 3.38
N GLY A 25 0.78 -3.49 4.40
CA GLY A 25 0.79 -4.94 4.24
C GLY A 25 0.56 -5.77 5.48
N ARG A 26 0.62 -7.09 5.27
CA ARG A 26 0.68 -8.10 6.31
C ARG A 26 1.87 -9.03 6.10
N THR A 27 2.36 -9.61 7.19
CA THR A 27 3.30 -10.71 7.20
C THR A 27 3.02 -11.60 8.42
N CYS A 28 3.38 -12.88 8.35
CA CYS A 28 3.32 -13.76 9.52
C CYS A 28 4.64 -13.74 10.30
N PRO A 29 4.64 -14.10 11.60
CA PRO A 29 5.85 -14.12 12.41
C PRO A 29 6.97 -14.99 11.84
N SER A 30 6.64 -16.15 11.26
CA SER A 30 7.62 -17.02 10.61
C SER A 30 8.22 -16.38 9.35
N GLY A 31 7.40 -15.74 8.51
CA GLY A 31 7.89 -15.04 7.32
C GLY A 31 8.79 -13.85 7.67
N LEU A 32 8.49 -13.13 8.77
CA LEU A 32 9.39 -12.12 9.31
C LEU A 32 10.71 -12.75 9.78
N ALA A 33 10.66 -13.85 10.54
CA ALA A 33 11.86 -14.54 11.02
C ALA A 33 12.75 -15.00 9.87
N ASP A 34 12.17 -15.55 8.80
CA ASP A 34 12.91 -15.98 7.61
C ASP A 34 13.66 -14.81 6.96
N VAL A 35 13.01 -13.64 6.85
CA VAL A 35 13.66 -12.42 6.32
C VAL A 35 14.76 -11.94 7.26
N LEU A 36 14.52 -11.92 8.58
CA LEU A 36 15.54 -11.54 9.56
C LEU A 36 16.78 -12.45 9.49
N ILE A 37 16.60 -13.76 9.33
CA ILE A 37 17.72 -14.70 9.15
C ILE A 37 18.41 -14.47 7.81
N SER A 38 17.65 -14.23 6.74
CA SER A 38 18.19 -13.99 5.41
C SER A 38 19.08 -12.76 5.39
N VAL A 39 18.64 -11.64 5.98
CA VAL A 39 19.41 -10.39 5.98
C VAL A 39 20.71 -10.47 6.78
N LEU A 40 20.83 -11.38 7.75
CA LEU A 40 22.09 -11.62 8.47
C LEU A 40 23.19 -12.19 7.56
N ASN A 41 22.80 -12.88 6.48
CA ASN A 41 23.73 -13.52 5.55
C ASN A 41 23.96 -12.70 4.27
N GLU A 42 23.29 -11.56 4.12
CA GLU A 42 23.32 -10.74 2.91
C GLU A 42 24.12 -9.45 3.19
N PRO A 43 25.35 -9.30 2.67
CA PRO A 43 26.16 -8.09 2.89
C PRO A 43 25.44 -6.81 2.47
N ASP A 44 24.61 -6.89 1.43
CA ASP A 44 23.80 -5.79 0.91
C ASP A 44 22.76 -5.29 1.91
N ALA A 45 22.43 -6.03 2.97
CA ALA A 45 21.54 -5.54 4.03
C ALA A 45 22.22 -4.54 4.98
N THR A 46 23.56 -4.48 4.97
CA THR A 46 24.33 -3.68 5.93
C THR A 46 24.01 -2.19 5.81
N GLY A 47 23.70 -1.58 6.96
CA GLY A 47 23.46 -0.14 7.09
C GLY A 47 22.21 0.35 6.35
N LYS A 48 21.21 -0.50 6.18
CA LYS A 48 19.94 -0.15 5.53
C LYS A 48 18.76 -0.36 6.48
N THR A 49 17.90 0.64 6.50
CA THR A 49 16.59 0.59 7.10
C THR A 49 15.55 0.55 5.99
N PHE A 50 14.66 -0.44 6.05
CA PHE A 50 13.63 -0.67 5.04
C PHE A 50 12.41 -1.33 5.67
N GLU A 51 11.24 -1.09 5.07
CA GLU A 51 9.99 -1.74 5.43
C GLU A 51 9.82 -3.07 4.69
N MET A 52 8.98 -3.96 5.23
CA MET A 52 8.62 -5.20 4.55
C MET A 52 7.20 -5.70 4.81
N PHE A 53 6.66 -6.38 3.81
CA PHE A 53 5.47 -7.22 3.91
C PHE A 53 5.65 -8.46 3.03
N THR A 54 4.71 -9.40 3.07
CA THR A 54 4.75 -10.58 2.20
C THR A 54 3.55 -10.65 1.27
N LEU A 55 3.81 -11.00 0.01
CA LEU A 55 2.79 -11.38 -0.97
C LEU A 55 2.48 -12.87 -0.81
N ALA A 56 1.42 -13.18 -0.06
CA ALA A 56 0.97 -14.55 0.15
C ALA A 56 0.70 -15.27 -1.19
N GLY A 57 1.07 -16.54 -1.28
CA GLY A 57 0.89 -17.35 -2.49
C GLY A 57 1.98 -17.16 -3.55
N TYR A 58 2.88 -16.19 -3.39
CA TYR A 58 4.08 -16.08 -4.22
C TYR A 58 5.28 -16.70 -3.50
N PRO A 59 6.11 -17.51 -4.19
CA PRO A 59 7.27 -18.11 -3.56
C PRO A 59 8.32 -17.04 -3.23
N ALA A 60 8.95 -17.18 -2.07
CA ALA A 60 10.11 -16.39 -1.70
C ALA A 60 11.25 -16.54 -2.73
N PRO A 61 12.04 -15.49 -2.99
CA PRO A 61 13.20 -15.60 -3.86
C PRO A 61 14.29 -16.44 -3.17
N LEU A 62 15.23 -16.98 -3.95
CA LEU A 62 16.37 -17.74 -3.43
C LEU A 62 17.35 -16.88 -2.62
N SER A 63 17.35 -15.56 -2.85
CA SER A 63 18.20 -14.59 -2.18
C SER A 63 17.48 -13.23 -2.16
N LEU A 64 17.79 -12.42 -1.14
CA LEU A 64 17.30 -11.05 -1.02
C LEU A 64 18.27 -10.02 -1.59
N SER A 65 19.53 -10.41 -1.89
CA SER A 65 20.58 -9.50 -2.40
C SER A 65 20.10 -8.61 -3.55
N PRO A 66 19.43 -9.10 -4.62
CA PRO A 66 18.99 -8.22 -5.69
C PRO A 66 18.05 -7.08 -5.24
N ALA A 67 17.16 -7.36 -4.29
CA ALA A 67 16.28 -6.33 -3.75
C ALA A 67 17.05 -5.39 -2.81
N LEU A 68 17.88 -5.94 -1.91
CA LEU A 68 18.66 -5.17 -0.94
C LEU A 68 19.69 -4.24 -1.61
N ALA A 69 20.31 -4.67 -2.71
CA ALA A 69 21.29 -3.89 -3.46
C ALA A 69 20.69 -2.62 -4.10
N THR A 70 19.37 -2.59 -4.31
CA THR A 70 18.67 -1.42 -4.87
C THR A 70 18.23 -0.40 -3.82
N LEU A 71 18.33 -0.75 -2.53
CA LEU A 71 17.96 0.14 -1.43
C LEU A 71 19.11 1.08 -1.08
N SER A 72 18.78 2.31 -0.71
CA SER A 72 19.74 3.32 -0.27
C SER A 72 20.31 2.98 1.11
N HIS A 73 21.58 3.33 1.34
CA HIS A 73 22.20 3.20 2.64
C HIS A 73 21.72 4.32 3.58
N ASP A 74 21.59 4.05 4.88
CA ASP A 74 21.07 5.00 5.87
C ASP A 74 21.98 6.23 6.05
N ALA A 75 23.28 6.07 5.72
CA ALA A 75 24.25 7.17 5.73
C ALA A 75 24.21 8.03 4.46
N ASP A 76 23.55 7.57 3.40
CA ASP A 76 23.33 8.36 2.19
C ASP A 76 22.15 9.33 2.42
N MET A 77 21.94 10.22 1.45
CA MET A 77 20.72 11.02 1.44
C MET A 77 19.48 10.11 1.40
N PRO A 78 18.40 10.43 2.13
CA PRO A 78 17.16 9.67 2.03
C PRO A 78 16.67 9.63 0.58
N PRO A 79 15.89 8.60 0.20
CA PRO A 79 15.28 8.53 -1.13
C PRO A 79 14.56 9.84 -1.46
N SER A 80 14.68 10.29 -2.70
CA SER A 80 13.99 11.52 -3.13
C SER A 80 12.48 11.36 -3.03
N GLU A 81 11.76 12.45 -2.77
CA GLU A 81 10.29 12.43 -2.69
C GLU A 81 9.66 11.81 -3.94
N ALA A 82 10.16 12.15 -5.13
CA ALA A 82 9.68 11.56 -6.38
C ALA A 82 9.87 10.02 -6.47
N SER A 83 10.95 9.50 -5.87
CA SER A 83 11.17 8.06 -5.77
C SER A 83 10.17 7.43 -4.80
N VAL A 84 9.97 8.05 -3.63
CA VAL A 84 9.00 7.59 -2.62
C VAL A 84 7.59 7.59 -3.19
N ASP A 85 7.18 8.64 -3.91
CA ASP A 85 5.88 8.74 -4.57
C ASP A 85 5.69 7.66 -5.64
N SER A 86 6.73 7.38 -6.42
CA SER A 86 6.70 6.31 -7.43
C SER A 86 6.55 4.94 -6.78
N THR A 87 7.30 4.68 -5.71
CA THR A 87 7.20 3.44 -4.94
C THR A 87 5.83 3.33 -4.28
N TYR A 88 5.32 4.40 -3.69
CA TYR A 88 3.97 4.45 -3.13
C TYR A 88 2.92 4.11 -4.20
N GLY A 89 2.95 4.76 -5.35
CA GLY A 89 2.03 4.50 -6.46
C GLY A 89 2.10 3.06 -6.99
N LEU A 90 3.27 2.42 -6.96
CA LEU A 90 3.43 1.00 -7.26
C LEU A 90 2.81 0.12 -6.17
N LEU A 91 3.14 0.39 -4.90
CA LEU A 91 2.67 -0.41 -3.77
C LEU A 91 1.16 -0.31 -3.59
N GLN A 92 0.53 0.81 -3.94
CA GLN A 92 -0.93 0.98 -3.97
C GLN A 92 -1.64 0.10 -5.02
N GLN A 93 -0.92 -0.42 -6.02
CA GLN A 93 -1.47 -1.40 -6.97
C GLN A 93 -1.44 -2.82 -6.42
N LEU A 94 -0.63 -3.05 -5.39
CA LEU A 94 -0.68 -4.26 -4.60
C LEU A 94 -1.78 -4.03 -3.55
N LEU A 95 -2.57 -5.06 -3.23
CA LEU A 95 -3.51 -5.04 -2.11
C LEU A 95 -2.92 -5.89 -1.00
N PRO A 96 -1.92 -5.39 -0.24
CA PRO A 96 -1.10 -6.26 0.55
C PRO A 96 -1.83 -6.40 1.89
N GLY A 97 -2.26 -7.61 2.24
CA GLY A 97 -2.98 -7.86 3.48
C GLY A 97 -4.38 -8.47 3.35
N GLU A 98 -4.88 -8.70 2.14
CA GLU A 98 -6.06 -9.55 1.89
C GLU A 98 -5.76 -10.62 0.84
N ALA A 99 -6.24 -11.84 1.05
CA ALA A 99 -6.41 -12.77 -0.05
C ALA A 99 -7.43 -12.14 -1.00
N GLN A 100 -7.14 -12.06 -2.30
CA GLN A 100 -8.11 -11.50 -3.25
C GLN A 100 -9.39 -12.34 -3.25
N ASP A 101 -10.39 -11.84 -2.53
CA ASP A 101 -11.77 -12.23 -2.70
C ASP A 101 -12.54 -10.98 -3.13
N ALA A 102 -12.50 -10.71 -4.43
CA ALA A 102 -13.17 -9.57 -5.08
C ALA A 102 -14.71 -9.55 -4.87
N THR A 103 -15.26 -10.49 -4.11
CA THR A 103 -16.67 -10.56 -3.73
C THR A 103 -16.99 -9.79 -2.44
N LYS A 104 -15.99 -9.44 -1.62
CA LYS A 104 -16.19 -8.89 -0.25
C LYS A 104 -16.05 -7.38 -0.12
N LEU A 105 -15.60 -6.67 -1.15
CA LEU A 105 -15.37 -5.23 -1.09
C LEU A 105 -16.67 -4.46 -1.44
N GLU A 106 -17.42 -4.05 -0.41
CA GLU A 106 -18.46 -3.03 -0.53
C GLU A 106 -17.84 -1.64 -0.39
N MET A 107 -18.18 -0.70 -1.29
CA MET A 107 -17.60 0.65 -1.27
C MET A 107 -17.97 1.42 0.02
N GLY A 108 -16.95 1.90 0.77
CA GLY A 108 -17.14 2.82 1.89
C GLY A 108 -17.27 2.18 3.29
N ARG A 109 -16.62 1.02 3.52
CA ARG A 109 -16.49 0.35 4.83
C ARG A 109 -15.03 0.24 5.26
N THR A 110 -14.82 0.12 6.57
CA THR A 110 -13.50 -0.02 7.20
C THR A 110 -13.06 -1.48 7.23
N TYR A 111 -11.75 -1.74 7.21
CA TYR A 111 -11.19 -3.10 7.21
C TYR A 111 -11.60 -3.89 8.45
N GLU A 112 -11.75 -3.20 9.58
CA GLU A 112 -12.19 -3.80 10.85
C GLU A 112 -13.63 -4.33 10.78
N GLU A 113 -14.52 -3.73 9.98
CA GLU A 113 -15.89 -4.21 9.76
C GLU A 113 -15.93 -5.47 8.87
N VAL A 114 -15.04 -5.54 7.87
CA VAL A 114 -14.91 -6.70 6.97
C VAL A 114 -14.33 -7.90 7.73
N ASP A 115 -13.30 -7.69 8.55
CA ASP A 115 -12.63 -8.74 9.34
C ASP A 115 -13.56 -9.40 10.39
N ARG A 116 -14.58 -8.67 10.87
CA ARG A 116 -15.60 -9.23 11.79
C ARG A 116 -16.65 -10.10 11.10
N GLY A 117 -16.62 -10.22 9.77
CA GLY A 117 -17.59 -11.01 9.01
C GLY A 117 -18.99 -10.40 8.98
N GLU A 118 -19.11 -9.08 9.23
CA GLU A 118 -20.39 -8.37 9.23
C GLU A 118 -21.03 -8.26 7.83
N VAL A 119 -20.28 -8.65 6.78
CA VAL A 119 -20.73 -8.64 5.39
C VAL A 119 -20.35 -9.94 4.69
N ALA A 120 -21.35 -10.59 4.08
CA ALA A 120 -21.18 -11.71 3.16
C ALA A 120 -21.89 -11.35 1.85
N ARG A 121 -21.15 -11.35 0.74
CA ARG A 121 -21.70 -11.02 -0.59
C ARG A 121 -21.17 -11.98 -1.64
N GLU A 122 -22.04 -12.32 -2.59
CA GLU A 122 -21.67 -13.14 -3.74
C GLU A 122 -21.10 -12.27 -4.87
N ARG A 123 -20.19 -12.86 -5.66
CA ARG A 123 -19.59 -12.20 -6.82
C ARG A 123 -20.67 -11.72 -7.79
N GLY A 124 -20.66 -10.44 -8.13
CA GLY A 124 -21.60 -9.86 -9.11
C GLY A 124 -22.96 -9.47 -8.54
N ALA A 125 -23.13 -9.47 -7.22
CA ALA A 125 -24.32 -8.93 -6.58
C ALA A 125 -24.54 -7.46 -6.99
N ALA A 126 -25.80 -7.08 -7.21
CA ALA A 126 -26.19 -5.73 -7.59
C ALA A 126 -25.77 -4.70 -6.52
N PRO A 127 -25.36 -3.47 -6.90
CA PRO A 127 -24.90 -2.44 -5.96
C PRO A 127 -25.91 -2.16 -4.85
N THR A 128 -25.46 -2.04 -3.59
CA THR A 128 -26.33 -1.72 -2.46
C THR A 128 -26.81 -0.27 -2.54
N ALA A 129 -27.89 0.05 -1.83
CA ALA A 129 -28.37 1.42 -1.72
C ALA A 129 -27.29 2.38 -1.18
N ARG A 130 -26.39 1.87 -0.33
CA ARG A 130 -25.26 2.64 0.21
C ARG A 130 -24.21 2.93 -0.87
N GLU A 131 -23.82 1.92 -1.65
CA GLU A 131 -22.86 2.08 -2.75
C GLU A 131 -23.38 3.05 -3.82
N GLN A 132 -24.67 2.98 -4.11
CA GLN A 132 -25.34 3.93 -5.01
C GLN A 132 -25.29 5.36 -4.44
N GLY A 133 -25.46 5.52 -3.12
CA GLY A 133 -25.35 6.80 -2.44
C GLY A 133 -23.92 7.38 -2.49
N VAL A 134 -22.91 6.58 -2.18
CA VAL A 134 -21.50 6.99 -2.23
C VAL A 134 -21.09 7.36 -3.66
N ALA A 135 -21.51 6.57 -4.66
CA ALA A 135 -21.23 6.86 -6.06
C ALA A 135 -21.90 8.17 -6.52
N ALA A 136 -23.15 8.41 -6.10
CA ALA A 136 -23.87 9.64 -6.41
C ALA A 136 -23.21 10.88 -5.76
N GLU A 137 -22.75 10.77 -4.52
CA GLU A 137 -22.04 11.85 -3.84
C GLU A 137 -20.69 12.16 -4.49
N ALA A 138 -19.94 11.13 -4.89
CA ALA A 138 -18.68 11.30 -5.62
C ALA A 138 -18.91 11.99 -6.98
N LEU A 139 -19.95 11.61 -7.72
CA LEU A 139 -20.33 12.26 -8.98
C LEU A 139 -20.72 13.73 -8.76
N ALA A 140 -21.47 14.03 -7.70
CA ALA A 140 -21.88 15.39 -7.38
C ALA A 140 -20.68 16.30 -7.03
N ARG A 141 -19.72 15.79 -6.27
CA ARG A 141 -18.47 16.50 -5.95
C ARG A 141 -17.61 16.75 -7.20
N ALA A 142 -17.50 15.77 -8.08
CA ALA A 142 -16.76 15.90 -9.34
C ALA A 142 -17.40 16.89 -10.33
N SER A 143 -18.73 17.07 -10.25
CA SER A 143 -19.50 17.94 -11.14
C SER A 143 -19.62 19.39 -10.66
N THR A 144 -19.05 19.74 -9.50
CA THR A 144 -19.11 21.10 -8.97
C THR A 144 -18.00 21.96 -9.61
N PRO A 145 -18.31 22.95 -10.47
CA PRO A 145 -17.27 23.78 -11.08
C PRO A 145 -16.58 24.63 -10.02
N THR A 146 -15.25 24.54 -9.97
CA THR A 146 -14.41 25.38 -9.12
C THR A 146 -14.68 26.85 -9.42
N SER A 147 -15.25 27.55 -8.46
CA SER A 147 -15.50 29.00 -8.53
C SER A 147 -14.18 29.73 -8.84
N THR A 148 -14.06 30.22 -10.07
CA THR A 148 -12.99 31.11 -10.49
C THR A 148 -13.16 32.45 -9.78
N LYS A 149 -12.30 32.73 -8.79
CA LYS A 149 -12.21 34.06 -8.17
C LYS A 149 -11.99 35.12 -9.27
N PRO A 150 -12.72 36.25 -9.26
CA PRO A 150 -12.58 37.27 -10.28
C PRO A 150 -11.21 37.97 -10.13
N ARG A 151 -10.41 37.95 -11.20
CA ARG A 151 -9.19 38.77 -11.31
C ARG A 151 -9.58 40.25 -11.26
N ARG A 152 -9.13 40.97 -10.23
CA ARG A 152 -9.21 42.44 -10.17
C ARG A 152 -8.51 43.03 -11.41
N LYS A 153 -9.27 43.75 -12.23
CA LYS A 153 -8.74 44.57 -13.32
C LYS A 153 -7.92 45.71 -12.71
N LEU A 154 -6.60 45.70 -12.89
CA LEU A 154 -5.79 46.91 -12.74
C LEU A 154 -5.96 47.70 -14.04
N PHE A 155 -6.78 48.75 -14.00
CA PHE A 155 -6.74 49.82 -14.99
C PHE A 155 -5.69 50.84 -14.52
N GLY A 156 -4.64 51.03 -15.31
CA GLY A 156 -3.67 52.09 -15.14
C GLY A 156 -3.26 52.58 -16.52
N ILE A 157 -3.75 53.77 -16.87
CA ILE A 157 -3.46 54.55 -18.07
C ILE A 157 -2.41 55.60 -17.65
N PHE A 158 -1.47 55.87 -18.57
CA PHE A 158 -0.37 56.86 -18.57
C PHE A 158 0.92 56.49 -17.82
#